data_AF-A0A7S2Z7P7-F1
#
_entry.id   AF-A0A7S2Z7P7-F1
#
_cell.length_a   1.000
_cell.length_b   1.000
_cell.length_c   1.000
_cell.angle_alpha   90.00
_cell.angle_beta   90.00
_cell.angle_gamma   90.00
#
_symmetry.space_group_name_H-M   'P 1'
#
loop_
_entity.id
_entity.type
_entity.pdbx_description
1 polymer ?
#
loop_
_entity_poly.entity_id
_entity_poly.type
_entity_poly.pdbx_seq_one_letter_code
_entity_poly.pdbx_strand_id
1 'polypeptide(L)'
;GAWILPPKWVLQSKEQGKWLDEHKFERKGKASKAASLARADQATNSKRNTLLARYSLKLAGGTHSKTQMLKKLITALGGSVVTEFKDDDRPHCFALWCGDANPCVDDFEEESYFIKQEWLLKSAMEYQHGIGSDLGLYLIWNPRIERSPPFPSLW
;
A
#
# COMPACT_ATOMS: atom_id res chain seq x y z
N GLY A 1 -11.56 3.41 -4.00
CA GLY A 1 -12.41 3.24 -2.81
C GLY A 1 -13.69 2.52 -3.19
N ALA A 2 -13.81 1.22 -2.95
CA ALA A 2 -15.10 0.54 -3.10
C ALA A 2 -15.98 0.78 -1.87
N TRP A 3 -17.30 0.64 -1.99
CA TRP A 3 -18.19 0.64 -0.83
C TRP A 3 -18.00 -0.62 0.01
N ILE A 4 -17.84 -0.46 1.33
CA ILE A 4 -17.77 -1.59 2.27
C ILE A 4 -19.09 -1.65 3.02
N LEU A 5 -19.99 -2.50 2.51
CA LEU A 5 -21.37 -2.59 2.97
C LEU A 5 -21.61 -3.89 3.75
N PRO A 6 -22.52 -3.89 4.73
CA PRO A 6 -22.92 -5.08 5.45
C PRO A 6 -23.85 -5.97 4.58
N PRO A 7 -23.90 -7.29 4.82
CA PRO A 7 -24.76 -8.20 4.07
C PRO A 7 -26.25 -7.80 4.04
N LYS A 8 -26.74 -7.13 5.10
CA LYS A 8 -28.12 -6.61 5.17
C LYS A 8 -28.48 -5.66 4.03
N TRP A 9 -27.52 -4.92 3.47
CA TRP A 9 -27.77 -4.03 2.33
C TRP A 9 -28.21 -4.82 1.11
N VAL A 10 -27.59 -5.97 0.84
CA VAL A 10 -27.95 -6.87 -0.26
C VAL A 10 -29.34 -7.46 -0.03
N LEU A 11 -29.61 -7.95 1.19
CA LEU A 11 -30.89 -8.54 1.54
C LEU A 11 -32.06 -7.54 1.39
N GLN A 12 -31.90 -6.33 1.93
CA GLN A 12 -32.93 -5.30 1.83
C GLN A 12 -33.09 -4.74 0.41
N SER A 13 -32.00 -4.65 -0.36
CA SER A 13 -32.06 -4.27 -1.78
C SER A 13 -32.85 -5.30 -2.59
N LYS A 14 -32.66 -6.60 -2.29
CA LYS A 14 -33.41 -7.69 -2.91
C LYS A 14 -34.90 -7.62 -2.55
N GLU A 15 -35.24 -7.41 -1.28
CA GLU A 15 -36.63 -7.31 -0.81
C GLU A 15 -37.38 -6.14 -1.45
N GLN A 16 -36.70 -5.01 -1.68
CA GLN A 16 -37.29 -3.83 -2.30
C GLN A 16 -37.22 -3.84 -3.83
N GLY A 17 -36.60 -4.85 -4.44
CA GLY A 17 -36.43 -4.95 -5.89
C GLY A 17 -35.56 -3.85 -6.51
N LYS A 18 -34.72 -3.17 -5.71
CA LYS A 18 -33.84 -2.09 -6.16
C LYS A 18 -32.59 -1.98 -5.29
N TRP A 19 -31.49 -1.50 -5.87
CA TRP A 19 -30.30 -1.15 -5.10
C TRP A 19 -30.58 0.05 -4.20
N LEU A 20 -30.32 -0.11 -2.90
CA LEU A 20 -30.49 0.95 -1.92
C LEU A 20 -29.25 1.84 -1.86
N ASP A 21 -29.46 3.10 -1.48
CA ASP A 21 -28.39 4.07 -1.25
C ASP A 21 -27.34 3.53 -0.26
N GLU A 22 -26.10 3.39 -0.73
CA GLU A 22 -24.98 2.80 -0.01
C GLU A 22 -24.57 3.61 1.22
N HIS A 23 -24.72 4.95 1.19
CA HIS A 23 -24.33 5.83 2.29
C HIS A 23 -25.04 5.47 3.61
N LYS A 24 -26.30 5.03 3.53
CA LYS A 24 -27.10 4.65 4.70
C LYS A 24 -26.65 3.34 5.34
N PHE A 25 -25.90 2.54 4.60
CA PHE A 25 -25.47 1.20 5.02
C PHE A 25 -23.97 1.11 5.27
N GLU A 26 -23.20 2.16 4.99
CA GLU A 26 -21.77 2.16 5.19
C GLU A 26 -21.40 1.82 6.65
N ARG A 27 -20.52 0.83 6.82
CA ARG A 27 -20.07 0.40 8.14
C ARG A 27 -19.18 1.48 8.76
N LYS A 28 -19.33 1.77 10.05
CA LYS A 28 -18.33 2.59 10.75
C LYS A 28 -17.09 1.75 11.07
N GLY A 29 -15.90 2.26 10.77
CA GLY A 29 -14.63 1.61 11.11
C GLY A 29 -13.45 2.07 10.25
N LYS A 30 -12.23 1.67 10.63
CA LYS A 30 -10.99 2.07 9.94
C LYS A 30 -11.04 1.78 8.43
N ALA A 31 -11.38 0.55 8.06
CA ALA A 31 -11.45 0.13 6.65
C ALA A 31 -12.47 0.92 5.82
N SER A 32 -13.65 1.24 6.39
CA SER A 32 -14.64 2.06 5.69
C SER A 32 -14.21 3.52 5.59
N LYS A 33 -13.57 4.06 6.64
CA LYS A 33 -12.98 5.40 6.58
C LYS A 33 -11.91 5.48 5.48
N ALA A 34 -11.02 4.50 5.42
CA ALA A 34 -10.02 4.37 4.36
C ALA A 34 -10.68 4.29 2.97
N ALA A 35 -11.70 3.45 2.82
CA ALA A 35 -12.43 3.33 1.56
C ALA A 35 -13.15 4.63 1.14
N SER A 36 -13.69 5.37 2.10
CA SER A 36 -14.31 6.69 1.90
C SER A 36 -13.31 7.73 1.43
N LEU A 37 -12.15 7.83 2.10
CA LEU A 37 -11.07 8.72 1.68
C LEU A 37 -10.59 8.36 0.27
N ALA A 38 -10.44 7.07 -0.02
CA ALA A 38 -10.08 6.60 -1.35
C ALA A 38 -11.12 6.91 -2.43
N ARG A 39 -12.41 7.01 -2.07
CA ARG A 39 -13.45 7.49 -3.00
C ARG A 39 -13.32 8.99 -3.25
N ALA A 40 -13.10 9.77 -2.19
CA ALA A 40 -12.92 11.21 -2.29
C ALA A 40 -11.73 11.56 -3.19
N ASP A 41 -10.58 10.91 -2.98
CA ASP A 41 -9.39 11.14 -3.81
C ASP A 41 -9.61 10.74 -5.28
N GLN A 42 -10.30 9.62 -5.53
CA GLN A 42 -10.67 9.22 -6.89
C GLN A 42 -11.63 10.22 -7.55
N ALA A 43 -12.57 10.80 -6.80
CA ALA A 43 -13.51 11.79 -7.32
C ALA A 43 -12.83 13.09 -7.75
N THR A 44 -11.67 13.42 -7.18
CA THR A 44 -10.87 14.58 -7.64
C THR A 44 -10.21 14.38 -9.01
N ASN A 45 -10.36 13.20 -9.63
CA ASN A 45 -9.90 12.84 -10.99
C ASN A 45 -8.39 13.02 -11.24
N SER A 46 -7.62 13.23 -10.16
CA SER A 46 -6.17 13.29 -10.18
C SER A 46 -5.63 11.87 -10.03
N LYS A 47 -5.14 11.27 -11.14
CA LYS A 47 -4.31 10.04 -11.07
C LYS A 47 -3.09 10.20 -10.14
N ARG A 48 -2.76 11.42 -9.73
CA ARG A 48 -1.65 11.75 -8.82
C ARG A 48 -2.01 11.68 -7.34
N ASN A 49 -3.29 11.51 -6.98
CA ASN A 49 -3.75 11.55 -5.59
C ASN A 49 -4.04 10.16 -5.00
N THR A 50 -3.64 9.08 -5.65
CA THR A 50 -3.74 7.75 -5.05
C THR A 50 -2.55 7.51 -4.11
N LEU A 51 -2.79 6.76 -3.03
CA LEU A 51 -1.86 6.51 -1.94
C LEU A 51 -0.42 6.21 -2.39
N LEU A 52 -0.28 5.36 -3.42
CA LEU A 52 1.02 4.91 -3.92
C LEU A 52 1.39 5.50 -5.29
N ALA A 53 0.71 6.55 -5.77
CA ALA A 53 0.83 7.08 -7.14
C ALA A 53 2.28 7.36 -7.62
N ARG A 54 3.18 7.65 -6.68
CA ARG A 54 4.57 8.04 -6.96
C ARG A 54 5.57 6.92 -6.67
N TYR A 55 5.13 5.80 -6.12
CA TYR A 55 6.02 4.77 -5.61
C TYR A 55 6.13 3.58 -6.57
N SER A 56 7.37 3.18 -6.80
CA SER A 56 7.74 1.96 -7.52
C SER A 56 8.22 0.91 -6.52
N LEU A 57 7.52 -0.23 -6.46
CA LEU A 57 7.82 -1.27 -5.48
C LEU A 57 8.37 -2.52 -6.16
N LYS A 58 9.54 -2.97 -5.73
CA LYS A 58 10.11 -4.28 -6.08
C LYS A 58 9.70 -5.28 -5.01
N LEU A 59 9.14 -6.42 -5.38
CA LEU A 59 8.80 -7.46 -4.40
C LEU A 59 10.04 -8.32 -4.15
N ALA A 60 10.51 -8.33 -2.91
CA ALA A 60 11.69 -9.08 -2.46
C ALA A 60 11.31 -10.16 -1.44
N GLY A 61 12.12 -11.21 -1.36
CA GLY A 61 11.84 -12.39 -0.52
C GLY A 61 10.96 -13.40 -1.27
N GLY A 62 11.45 -14.64 -1.37
CA GLY A 62 11.04 -15.67 -2.32
C GLY A 62 9.54 -15.96 -2.45
N THR A 63 9.19 -16.55 -3.59
CA THR A 63 7.85 -16.93 -4.08
C THR A 63 6.86 -17.33 -2.99
N HIS A 64 6.17 -16.33 -2.44
CA HIS A 64 5.06 -16.55 -1.54
C HIS A 64 3.74 -16.52 -2.30
N SER A 65 2.81 -17.36 -1.89
CA SER A 65 1.40 -17.37 -2.34
C SER A 65 0.74 -15.99 -2.26
N LYS A 66 1.27 -15.11 -1.40
CA LYS A 66 0.83 -13.72 -1.18
C LYS A 66 1.33 -12.72 -2.24
N THR A 67 2.33 -13.07 -3.06
CA THR A 67 2.95 -12.15 -4.04
C THR A 67 1.91 -11.56 -5.00
N GLN A 68 1.02 -12.39 -5.54
CA GLN A 68 -0.03 -11.93 -6.46
C GLN A 68 -1.04 -11.00 -5.77
N MET A 69 -1.34 -11.25 -4.49
CA MET A 69 -2.21 -10.36 -3.70
C MET A 69 -1.54 -9.00 -3.51
N LEU A 70 -0.25 -8.98 -3.15
CA LEU A 70 0.50 -7.74 -2.94
C LEU A 70 0.62 -6.92 -4.23
N LYS A 71 0.88 -7.57 -5.38
CA LYS A 71 0.86 -6.89 -6.69
C LYS A 71 -0.48 -6.20 -6.96
N LYS A 72 -1.58 -6.94 -6.78
CA LYS A 72 -2.94 -6.39 -6.95
C LYS A 72 -3.22 -5.23 -5.99
N LEU A 73 -2.76 -5.34 -4.75
CA LEU A 73 -2.90 -4.29 -3.75
C LEU A 73 -2.14 -3.02 -4.13
N ILE A 74 -0.87 -3.16 -4.54
CA ILE A 74 -0.03 -2.04 -5.00
C ILE A 74 -0.69 -1.32 -6.17
N THR A 75 -1.14 -2.07 -7.19
CA THR A 75 -1.85 -1.50 -8.34
C THR A 75 -3.17 -0.83 -7.95
N ALA A 76 -3.95 -1.43 -7.04
CA ALA A 76 -5.20 -0.84 -6.57
C ALA A 76 -5.00 0.47 -5.79
N LEU A 77 -3.82 0.65 -5.17
CA LEU A 77 -3.40 1.87 -4.49
C LEU A 77 -2.68 2.86 -5.43
N GLY A 78 -2.56 2.51 -6.70
CA GLY A 78 -1.97 3.32 -7.77
C GLY A 78 -0.44 3.31 -7.85
N GLY A 79 0.22 2.40 -7.13
CA GLY A 79 1.66 2.18 -7.26
C GLY A 79 2.01 1.27 -8.43
N SER A 80 3.29 1.24 -8.79
CA SER A 80 3.84 0.34 -9.80
C SER A 80 4.62 -0.79 -9.14
N VAL A 81 4.58 -1.97 -9.76
CA VAL A 81 5.44 -3.10 -9.39
C VAL A 81 6.54 -3.21 -10.42
N VAL A 82 7.80 -3.16 -9.98
CA VAL A 82 8.98 -3.23 -10.85
C VAL A 82 9.79 -4.49 -10.56
N THR A 83 10.50 -4.97 -11.59
CA THR A 83 11.47 -6.07 -11.45
C THR A 83 12.85 -5.56 -11.08
N GLU A 84 13.17 -4.36 -11.56
CA GLU A 84 14.45 -3.67 -11.37
C GLU A 84 14.17 -2.18 -11.15
N PHE A 85 15.00 -1.54 -10.34
CA PHE A 85 14.92 -0.10 -10.12
C PHE A 85 15.68 0.63 -11.23
N LYS A 86 15.07 1.66 -11.80
CA LYS A 86 15.78 2.57 -12.70
C LYS A 86 16.38 3.72 -11.90
N ASP A 87 17.50 4.25 -12.37
CA ASP A 87 18.23 5.32 -11.68
C ASP A 87 17.40 6.58 -11.47
N ASP A 88 16.47 6.85 -12.37
CA ASP A 88 15.57 8.01 -12.33
C ASP A 88 14.45 7.90 -11.28
N ASP A 89 14.21 6.71 -10.71
CA ASP A 89 13.08 6.46 -9.79
C ASP A 89 13.44 6.59 -8.29
N ARG A 90 14.71 6.92 -7.97
CA ARG A 90 15.34 6.61 -6.67
C ARG A 90 14.86 7.34 -5.39
N PRO A 91 14.09 8.45 -5.35
CA PRO A 91 13.49 8.84 -4.07
C PRO A 91 12.20 8.07 -3.74
N HIS A 92 11.63 7.31 -4.69
CA HIS A 92 10.33 6.65 -4.52
C HIS A 92 10.34 5.15 -4.82
N CYS A 93 11.53 4.54 -4.76
CA CYS A 93 11.73 3.11 -4.96
C CYS A 93 11.90 2.37 -3.63
N PHE A 94 11.06 1.37 -3.38
CA PHE A 94 11.13 0.53 -2.19
C PHE A 94 11.12 -0.95 -2.55
N ALA A 95 11.99 -1.72 -1.92
CA ALA A 95 11.92 -3.17 -1.97
C ALA A 95 10.97 -3.65 -0.86
N LEU A 96 9.80 -4.16 -1.24
CA LEU A 96 8.84 -4.72 -0.30
C LEU A 96 9.25 -6.15 0.06
N TRP A 97 9.69 -6.35 1.30
CA TRP A 97 10.00 -7.66 1.84
C TRP A 97 8.71 -8.43 2.15
N CYS A 98 8.55 -9.59 1.51
CA CYS A 98 7.36 -10.42 1.54
C CYS A 98 7.53 -11.72 2.35
N GLY A 99 8.70 -11.92 2.97
CA GLY A 99 9.01 -13.10 3.77
C GLY A 99 8.62 -12.95 5.23
N ASP A 100 8.28 -14.07 5.88
CA ASP A 100 8.00 -14.12 7.33
C ASP A 100 9.29 -14.12 8.18
N ALA A 101 10.43 -14.45 7.57
CA ALA A 101 11.75 -14.38 8.20
C ALA A 101 12.40 -13.00 8.02
N ASN A 102 13.38 -12.67 8.85
CA ASN A 102 14.22 -11.51 8.58
C ASN A 102 14.94 -11.71 7.24
N PRO A 103 15.00 -10.67 6.40
CA PRO A 103 15.74 -10.70 5.15
C PRO A 103 17.19 -11.15 5.34
N CYS A 104 17.63 -12.16 4.58
CA CYS A 104 19.03 -12.57 4.56
C CYS A 104 19.82 -11.55 3.74
N VAL A 105 20.82 -10.90 4.34
CA VAL A 105 21.60 -9.80 3.75
C VAL A 105 22.24 -10.18 2.40
N ASP A 106 22.47 -11.46 2.18
CA ASP A 106 23.10 -12.00 0.97
C ASP A 106 22.16 -12.09 -0.24
N ASP A 107 20.85 -11.99 -0.03
CA ASP A 107 19.87 -11.90 -1.14
C ASP A 107 19.80 -10.48 -1.74
N PHE A 108 20.63 -9.54 -1.28
CA PHE A 108 20.55 -8.11 -1.64
C PHE A 108 21.75 -7.64 -2.47
N GLU A 109 21.53 -7.48 -3.77
CA GLU A 109 22.51 -6.95 -4.72
C GLU A 109 22.45 -5.41 -4.89
N GLU A 110 21.42 -4.72 -4.38
CA GLU A 110 21.19 -3.30 -4.69
C GLU A 110 21.03 -2.42 -3.43
N GLU A 111 21.43 -1.14 -3.54
CA GLU A 111 21.26 -0.04 -2.55
C GLU A 111 19.78 0.35 -2.35
N SER A 112 18.92 -0.63 -2.08
CA SER A 112 17.48 -0.43 -1.97
C SER A 112 17.03 -0.38 -0.52
N TYR A 113 16.09 0.52 -0.22
CA TYR A 113 15.41 0.52 1.08
C TYR A 113 14.41 -0.61 1.11
N PHE A 114 14.59 -1.50 2.07
CA PHE A 114 13.67 -2.59 2.32
C PHE A 114 12.60 -2.14 3.29
N ILE A 115 11.36 -2.48 2.97
CA ILE A 115 10.20 -2.19 3.80
C ILE A 115 9.38 -3.45 3.96
N LYS A 116 8.93 -3.72 5.18
CA LYS A 116 8.10 -4.89 5.46
C LYS A 116 6.71 -4.75 4.84
N GLN A 117 6.14 -5.86 4.37
CA GLN A 117 4.78 -5.90 3.79
C GLN A 117 3.68 -5.31 4.71
N GLU A 118 3.86 -5.35 6.04
CA GLU A 118 2.91 -4.83 7.02
C GLU A 118 2.70 -3.33 6.85
N TRP A 119 3.71 -2.59 6.38
CA TRP A 119 3.55 -1.18 6.05
C TRP A 119 2.51 -0.98 4.95
N LEU A 120 2.60 -1.76 3.87
CA LEU A 120 1.66 -1.69 2.75
C LEU A 120 0.23 -2.02 3.23
N LEU A 121 0.09 -3.06 4.05
CA LEU A 121 -1.21 -3.48 4.60
C LEU A 121 -1.80 -2.41 5.52
N LYS A 122 -1.01 -1.84 6.44
CA LYS A 122 -1.45 -0.76 7.33
C LYS A 122 -1.84 0.49 6.53
N SER A 123 -1.00 0.90 5.58
CA SER A 123 -1.24 2.06 4.73
C SER A 123 -2.52 1.89 3.90
N ALA A 124 -2.81 0.69 3.40
CA ALA A 124 -4.07 0.40 2.70
C ALA A 124 -5.29 0.49 3.63
N MET A 125 -5.17 -0.04 4.85
CA MET A 125 -6.26 -0.10 5.84
C MET A 125 -6.58 1.26 6.47
N GLU A 126 -5.62 2.17 6.51
CA GLU A 126 -5.76 3.49 7.11
C GLU A 126 -5.85 4.62 6.07
N TYR A 127 -5.47 4.34 4.82
CA TYR A 127 -5.44 5.28 3.69
C TYR A 127 -4.74 6.60 4.03
N GLN A 128 -3.54 6.49 4.59
CA GLN A 128 -2.72 7.64 4.99
C GLN A 128 -1.66 7.93 3.95
N HIS A 129 -1.77 9.10 3.31
CA HIS A 129 -0.78 9.59 2.36
C HIS A 129 0.57 9.82 3.04
N GLY A 130 1.60 9.30 2.40
CA GLY A 130 2.97 9.53 2.81
C GLY A 130 3.53 8.47 3.74
N ILE A 131 4.83 8.61 3.93
CA ILE A 131 5.63 7.76 4.77
C ILE A 131 5.61 8.41 6.15
N GLY A 132 4.68 8.00 7.01
CA GLY A 132 4.53 8.58 8.36
C GLY A 132 5.77 8.39 9.23
N SER A 133 5.80 9.05 10.38
CA SER A 133 6.86 8.95 11.42
C SER A 133 7.19 7.50 11.83
N ASP A 134 6.24 6.59 11.65
CA ASP A 134 6.36 5.17 12.00
C ASP A 134 7.16 4.35 10.97
N LEU A 135 7.61 4.94 9.86
CA LEU A 135 8.34 4.22 8.81
C LEU A 135 9.54 3.45 9.36
N GLY A 136 10.27 4.03 10.32
CA GLY A 136 11.42 3.39 10.95
C GLY A 136 11.10 2.01 11.54
N LEU A 137 9.84 1.75 11.91
CA LEU A 137 9.39 0.44 12.42
C LEU A 137 9.30 -0.63 11.32
N TYR A 138 9.13 -0.20 10.07
CA TYR A 138 8.94 -1.07 8.92
C TYR A 138 10.15 -1.12 8.00
N LEU A 139 11.08 -0.17 8.13
CA LEU A 139 12.35 -0.22 7.44
C LEU A 139 13.17 -1.40 7.91
N ILE A 140 13.77 -2.07 6.96
CA ILE A 140 14.78 -3.08 7.20
C ILE A 140 16.09 -2.47 6.71
N TRP A 141 17.01 -2.27 7.66
CA TRP A 141 18.31 -1.71 7.35
C TRP A 141 19.12 -2.67 6.49
N ASN A 142 19.59 -2.19 5.34
CA ASN A 142 20.57 -2.91 4.54
C ASN A 142 21.97 -2.41 4.95
N PRO A 143 22.77 -3.24 5.64
CA PRO A 143 24.09 -2.83 6.15
C PRO A 143 25.11 -2.54 5.05
N ARG A 144 24.83 -2.91 3.79
CA ARG A 144 25.68 -2.55 2.63
C ARG A 144 25.45 -1.11 2.13
N ILE A 145 24.42 -0.43 2.61
CA ILE A 145 24.17 0.99 2.30
C ILE A 145 24.99 1.83 3.28
N GLU A 146 26.15 2.32 2.85
CA GLU A 146 27.03 3.18 3.67
C GLU A 146 26.45 4.60 3.87
N ARG A 147 25.39 4.95 3.12
CA ARG A 147 24.72 6.25 3.22
C ARG A 147 23.59 6.19 4.24
N SER A 148 23.50 7.21 5.10
CA SER A 148 22.29 7.44 5.91
C SER A 148 21.04 7.39 5.02
N PRO A 149 19.92 6.85 5.50
CA PRO A 149 18.72 6.71 4.68
C PRO A 149 18.35 8.07 4.08
N PRO A 150 17.84 8.14 2.83
CA PRO A 150 17.80 9.33 2.01
C PRO A 150 16.54 10.12 2.36
N PHE A 151 16.18 10.14 3.65
CA PHE A 151 15.13 10.97 4.18
C PHE A 151 15.83 12.18 4.77
N PRO A 152 16.19 13.21 3.97
CA PRO A 152 16.51 14.48 4.57
C PRO A 152 15.24 14.91 5.30
N SER A 153 15.34 15.08 6.62
CA SER A 153 14.30 15.63 7.51
C SER A 153 12.94 14.91 7.50
N LEU A 154 12.85 13.79 8.24
CA LEU A 154 11.60 13.36 8.90
C LEU A 154 11.66 13.53 10.44
N TRP A 155 12.62 14.34 10.92
CA TRP A 155 12.73 14.82 12.29
C TRP A 155 12.29 16.29 12.34
#